data_AF-A0A1D9E002-F1
#
_entry.id   AF-A0A1D9E002-F1
#
_cell.length_a   1.000
_cell.length_b   1.000
_cell.length_c   1.000
_cell.angle_alpha   90.00
_cell.angle_beta   90.00
_cell.angle_gamma   90.00
#
_symmetry.space_group_name_H-M   'P 1'
#
loop_
_entity.id
_entity.type
_entity.pdbx_description
1 polymer ?
#
loop_
_entity_poly.entity_id
_entity_poly.type
_entity_poly.pdbx_seq_one_letter_code
_entity_poly.pdbx_strand_id
1 'polypeptide(L)'
;MTYALLNLVFLAGLGVVALVLRKQLPWRAISVATLVLVLLTAVFDNLIILTGIVAYDPSLISGIKIGVAPIEDFAYAVATPTLLSIAISLTRGRTRSND
;
A
#
# COMPACT_ATOMS: atom_id res chain seq x y z
N MET A 1 9.93 18.13 -2.18
CA MET A 1 9.99 16.68 -1.88
C MET A 1 8.73 16.06 -2.47
N THR A 2 8.84 15.25 -3.51
CA THR A 2 7.67 14.66 -4.16
C THR A 2 7.13 13.50 -3.35
N TYR A 3 5.81 13.32 -3.31
CA TYR A 3 5.17 12.17 -2.65
C TYR A 3 5.70 10.82 -3.16
N ALA A 4 6.13 10.79 -4.42
CA ALA A 4 6.79 9.64 -5.03
C ALA A 4 8.05 9.17 -4.28
N LEU A 5 8.91 10.10 -3.82
CA LEU A 5 10.15 9.72 -3.11
C LEU A 5 9.83 9.11 -1.74
N LEU A 6 8.87 9.68 -1.02
CA LEU A 6 8.45 9.19 0.29
C LEU A 6 7.83 7.78 0.15
N ASN A 7 6.94 7.60 -0.82
CA ASN A 7 6.35 6.29 -1.11
C ASN A 7 7.41 5.27 -1.50
N LEU A 8 8.41 5.64 -2.30
CA LEU A 8 9.48 4.75 -2.71
C LEU A 8 10.32 4.27 -1.52
N VAL A 9 10.75 5.19 -0.65
CA VAL A 9 11.52 4.84 0.56
C VAL A 9 10.72 3.91 1.47
N PHE A 10 9.44 4.22 1.68
CA PHE A 10 8.56 3.41 2.52
C PHE A 10 8.34 2.00 1.94
N LEU A 11 7.98 1.91 0.67
CA LEU A 11 7.76 0.63 -0.02
C LEU A 11 9.04 -0.20 -0.10
N ALA A 12 10.20 0.43 -0.28
CA ALA A 12 11.50 -0.25 -0.26
C ALA A 12 11.76 -0.88 1.12
N GLY A 13 11.58 -0.12 2.21
CA GLY A 13 11.70 -0.63 3.57
C GLY A 13 10.75 -1.79 3.85
N LEU A 14 9.47 -1.63 3.46
CA LEU A 14 8.47 -2.68 3.61
C LEU A 14 8.83 -3.94 2.80
N GLY A 15 9.34 -3.77 1.58
CA GLY A 15 9.81 -4.85 0.72
C GLY A 15 10.96 -5.64 1.34
N VAL A 16 11.90 -4.97 2.00
CA VAL A 16 13.00 -5.63 2.73
C VAL A 16 12.45 -6.49 3.86
N VAL A 17 11.53 -5.97 4.68
CA VAL A 17 10.92 -6.74 5.78
C VAL A 17 10.11 -7.92 5.23
N ALA A 18 9.34 -7.70 4.17
CA ALA A 18 8.57 -8.75 3.52
C ALA A 18 9.47 -9.86 2.94
N LEU A 19 10.65 -9.51 2.43
CA LEU A 19 11.64 -10.46 1.93
C LEU A 19 12.24 -11.31 3.07
N VAL A 20 12.56 -10.68 4.21
CA VAL A 20 13.05 -11.38 5.41
C VAL A 20 12.00 -12.38 5.92
N LEU A 21 10.72 -11.98 5.92
CA LEU A 21 9.60 -12.80 6.39
C LEU A 21 8.93 -13.63 5.28
N ARG A 22 9.51 -13.73 4.08
CA ARG A 22 8.84 -14.28 2.89
C ARG A 22 8.25 -15.68 3.06
N LYS A 23 8.82 -16.53 3.92
CA LYS A 23 8.30 -17.90 4.14
C LYS A 23 7.12 -17.94 5.12
N GLN A 24 6.92 -16.89 5.90
CA GLN A 24 5.88 -16.79 6.92
C GLN A 24 4.64 -16.04 6.41
N LEU A 25 4.78 -15.30 5.31
CA LEU A 25 3.72 -14.47 4.76
C LEU A 25 2.79 -15.25 3.83
N PRO A 26 1.45 -15.09 3.97
CA PRO A 26 0.47 -15.72 3.10
C PRO A 26 0.35 -14.96 1.77
N TRP A 27 1.33 -15.11 0.87
CA TRP A 27 1.41 -14.37 -0.39
C TRP A 27 0.15 -14.44 -1.27
N ARG A 28 -0.56 -15.57 -1.24
CA ARG A 28 -1.84 -15.71 -1.98
C ARG A 28 -2.94 -14.80 -1.42
N ALA A 29 -3.02 -14.67 -0.09
CA ALA A 29 -3.99 -13.78 0.54
C ALA A 29 -3.59 -12.31 0.32
N ILE A 30 -2.29 -12.01 0.42
CA ILE A 30 -1.74 -10.68 0.16
C ILE A 30 -2.03 -10.25 -1.28
N SER A 31 -1.81 -11.12 -2.27
CA SER A 31 -2.02 -10.78 -3.68
C SER A 31 -3.49 -10.52 -3.99
N VAL A 32 -4.41 -11.36 -3.50
CA VAL A 32 -5.85 -11.17 -3.69
C VAL A 32 -6.32 -9.89 -3.00
N ALA A 33 -5.93 -9.66 -1.74
CA ALA A 33 -6.28 -8.45 -1.01
C ALA A 33 -5.73 -7.19 -1.69
N THR A 34 -4.48 -7.23 -2.15
CA THR A 34 -3.85 -6.13 -2.89
C THR A 34 -4.61 -5.84 -4.18
N LEU A 35 -4.95 -6.87 -4.96
CA LEU A 35 -5.70 -6.70 -6.20
C LEU A 35 -7.05 -6.04 -5.95
N VAL A 36 -7.80 -6.54 -4.96
CA VAL A 36 -9.12 -5.98 -4.60
C VAL A 36 -9.00 -4.53 -4.13
N LEU A 37 -8.04 -4.23 -3.26
CA LEU A 37 -7.82 -2.87 -2.76
C LEU A 37 -7.41 -1.92 -3.88
N VAL A 38 -6.46 -2.32 -4.74
CA VAL A 38 -6.03 -1.49 -5.88
C VAL A 38 -7.19 -1.20 -6.83
N LEU A 39 -8.04 -2.19 -7.11
CA LEU A 39 -9.22 -1.99 -7.95
C LEU A 39 -10.23 -1.03 -7.31
N LEU A 40 -10.51 -1.21 -6.02
CA LEU A 40 -11.41 -0.32 -5.28
C LEU A 40 -10.85 1.11 -5.25
N THR A 41 -9.59 1.28 -4.86
CA THR A 41 -8.88 2.57 -4.87
C THR A 41 -8.92 3.21 -6.25
N ALA A 42 -8.70 2.45 -7.32
CA ALA A 42 -8.77 2.97 -8.69
C ALA A 42 -10.15 3.56 -9.00
N VAL A 43 -11.23 2.91 -8.58
CA VAL A 43 -12.58 3.41 -8.84
C VAL A 43 -12.91 4.58 -7.93
N PHE A 44 -12.74 4.43 -6.62
CA PHE A 44 -13.20 5.41 -5.64
C PHE A 44 -12.36 6.69 -5.64
N ASP A 45 -11.02 6.60 -5.75
CA ASP A 45 -10.18 7.81 -5.76
C ASP A 45 -10.47 8.65 -7.00
N ASN A 46 -10.70 8.00 -8.15
CA ASN A 46 -11.12 8.70 -9.36
C ASN A 46 -12.49 9.38 -9.19
N LEU A 47 -13.46 8.72 -8.55
CA LEU A 47 -14.78 9.33 -8.28
C LEU A 47 -14.70 10.51 -7.30
N ILE A 48 -13.89 10.40 -6.24
CA ILE A 48 -13.71 11.46 -5.24
C ILE A 48 -13.10 12.71 -5.88
N ILE A 49 -12.12 12.54 -6.76
CA ILE A 49 -11.48 13.65 -7.46
C ILE A 49 -12.44 14.24 -8.51
N LEU A 50 -13.17 13.39 -9.24
CA LEU A 50 -14.12 13.84 -10.27
C LEU A 50 -15.30 14.64 -9.69
N THR A 51 -15.73 14.27 -8.48
CA THR A 51 -16.80 14.98 -7.75
C THR A 51 -16.32 16.28 -7.10
N GLY A 52 -15.03 16.61 -7.20
CA GLY A 52 -14.45 17.83 -6.66
C GLY A 52 -14.37 17.87 -5.14
N ILE A 53 -14.55 16.73 -4.47
CA ILE A 53 -14.46 16.62 -3.01
C ILE A 53 -13.01 16.83 -2.55
N VAL A 54 -12.04 16.34 -3.34
CA VAL A 54 -10.61 16.49 -3.07
C VAL A 54 -9.93 17.07 -4.31
N ALA A 55 -9.20 18.17 -4.12
CA ALA A 55 -8.37 18.79 -5.14
C ALA A 55 -6.89 18.66 -4.75
N TYR A 56 -6.09 18.05 -5.63
CA TYR A 56 -4.65 17.97 -5.44
C TYR A 56 -3.95 19.13 -6.15
N ASP A 57 -2.95 19.71 -5.48
CA ASP A 57 -2.11 20.75 -6.07
C ASP A 57 -1.13 20.11 -7.08
N PRO A 58 -1.21 20.45 -8.38
CA PRO A 58 -0.36 19.85 -9.43
C PRO A 58 1.14 20.01 -9.18
N SER A 59 1.55 20.99 -8.37
CA SER A 59 2.94 21.29 -8.05
C SER A 59 3.63 20.26 -7.15
N LEU A 60 2.86 19.40 -6.46
CA LEU A 60 3.38 18.43 -5.49
C LEU A 60 3.36 16.97 -6.00
N ILE A 61 2.67 16.72 -7.10
CA ILE A 61 2.43 15.39 -7.67
C ILE A 61 3.48 15.12 -8.76
N SER A 62 3.90 13.86 -8.95
CA SER A 62 4.88 13.51 -10.01
C SER A 62 4.36 13.72 -11.44
N GLY A 63 3.06 13.98 -11.60
CA GLY A 63 2.39 14.12 -12.89
C GLY A 63 1.90 12.79 -13.48
N ILE A 64 2.26 11.64 -12.89
CA ILE A 64 1.78 10.32 -13.31
C ILE A 64 0.41 10.06 -12.67
N LYS A 65 -0.61 9.86 -13.49
CA LYS A 65 -2.00 9.65 -13.04
C LYS A 65 -2.56 8.35 -13.62
N ILE A 66 -3.38 7.66 -12.82
CA ILE A 66 -4.25 6.58 -13.28
C ILE A 66 -5.65 7.17 -13.43
N GLY A 67 -6.02 7.52 -14.66
CA GLY A 67 -7.21 8.33 -14.94
C GLY A 67 -6.99 9.77 -14.48
N VAL A 68 -7.63 10.15 -13.37
CA VAL A 68 -7.54 11.47 -12.73
C VAL A 68 -6.74 11.42 -11.42
N ALA A 69 -6.67 10.25 -10.78
CA ALA A 69 -5.98 10.05 -9.51
C ALA A 69 -4.45 9.94 -9.65
N PRO A 70 -3.65 10.56 -8.77
CA PRO A 70 -2.21 10.34 -8.68
C PRO A 70 -1.86 8.85 -8.49
N ILE A 71 -0.81 8.36 -9.16
CA ILE A 71 -0.37 6.97 -8.94
C ILE A 71 0.17 6.77 -7.52
N GLU A 72 0.62 7.84 -6.89
CA GLU A 72 1.14 7.85 -5.52
C GLU A 72 0.09 7.36 -4.51
N ASP A 73 -1.20 7.57 -4.76
CA ASP A 73 -2.27 7.11 -3.88
C ASP A 73 -2.37 5.57 -3.88
N PHE A 74 -1.89 4.88 -4.91
CA PHE A 74 -1.93 3.42 -4.95
C PHE A 74 -0.89 2.76 -4.04
N ALA A 75 0.10 3.51 -3.56
CA ALA A 75 1.17 2.97 -2.70
C ALA A 75 0.61 2.36 -1.41
N TYR A 76 -0.37 3.01 -0.78
CA TYR A 76 -0.97 2.50 0.46
C TYR A 76 -1.81 1.24 0.21
N ALA A 77 -2.49 1.14 -0.94
CA ALA A 77 -3.30 -0.03 -1.30
C ALA A 77 -2.44 -1.30 -1.43
N VAL A 78 -1.20 -1.14 -1.92
CA VAL A 78 -0.22 -2.24 -2.02
C VAL A 78 0.47 -2.52 -0.67
N ALA A 79 0.81 -1.47 0.07
CA ALA A 79 1.52 -1.62 1.34
C ALA A 79 0.67 -2.30 2.42
N THR A 80 -0.62 -1.96 2.50
CA THR A 80 -1.49 -2.32 3.64
C THR A 80 -1.63 -3.83 3.86
N PRO A 81 -1.94 -4.67 2.85
CA PRO A 81 -2.05 -6.12 3.05
C PRO A 81 -0.75 -6.79 3.51
N THR A 82 0.37 -6.31 2.98
CA THR A 82 1.71 -6.79 3.34
C THR A 82 2.06 -6.41 4.77
N LEU A 83 1.86 -5.14 5.13
CA LEU A 83 2.13 -4.62 6.47
C LEU A 83 1.26 -5.30 7.54
N LEU A 84 -0.03 -5.49 7.26
CA LEU A 84 -0.94 -6.21 8.15
C LEU A 84 -0.49 -7.67 8.35
N SER A 85 -0.09 -8.35 7.27
CA SER A 85 0.40 -9.73 7.35
C SER A 85 1.69 -9.84 8.17
N ILE A 86 2.60 -8.86 8.01
CA ILE A 86 3.82 -8.76 8.84
C ILE A 86 3.45 -8.55 10.31
N ALA A 87 2.55 -7.62 10.61
CA ALA A 87 2.11 -7.34 11.98
C ALA A 87 1.51 -8.59 12.65
N ILE A 88 0.67 -9.35 11.93
CA ILE A 88 0.11 -10.61 12.42
C ILE A 88 1.19 -11.68 12.63
N SER A 89 2.18 -11.76 11.73
CA SER A 89 3.30 -12.71 11.87
C SER A 89 4.12 -12.43 13.13
N LEU A 90 4.36 -11.16 13.43
CA LEU A 90 5.12 -10.73 14.61
C LEU A 90 4.36 -10.98 15.91
N THR A 91 3.04 -10.76 15.94
CA THR A 91 2.23 -11.01 17.14
C THR A 91 2.06 -12.50 17.44
N ARG A 92 1.94 -13.36 16.42
CA ARG A 92 1.88 -14.82 16.59
C ARG A 92 3.16 -15.46 17.10
N GLY A 93 4.33 -14.87 16.82
CA GLY A 93 5.61 -15.35 17.36
C GLY A 93 5.73 -15.19 18.88
N ARG A 94 5.01 -14.23 19.46
CA ARG A 94 5.10 -13.88 20.89
C ARG A 94 4.30 -14.80 21.80
N THR A 95 3.27 -15.46 21.29
CA THR A 95 2.42 -16.38 22.06
C THR A 95 3.00 -17.80 22.18
N ARG A 96 4.01 -18.18 21.39
CA ARG A 96 4.65 -19.51 21.48
C ARG A 96 5.80 -19.63 22.49
N SER A 97 6.18 -18.54 23.16
CA SER A 97 7.34 -18.50 24.06
C SER A 97 7.00 -18.67 25.54
N ASN A 98 5.73 -18.90 25.90
CA ASN A 98 5.27 -18.95 27.29
C ASN A 98 4.73 -20.32 27.72
N ASP A 99 4.93 -21.36 26.92
CA ASP A 99 4.61 -22.76 27.25
C ASP A 99 5.90 -23.56 27.51
#